data_AF-A0AAU4LM51-F1
#
_entry.id   AF-A0AAU4LM51-F1
#
_cell.length_a   1.000
_cell.length_b   1.000
_cell.length_c   1.000
_cell.angle_alpha   90.00
_cell.angle_beta   90.00
_cell.angle_gamma   90.00
#
_symmetry.space_group_name_H-M   'P 1'
#
loop_
_entity.id
_entity.type
_entity.pdbx_description
1 polymer ?
#
loop_
_entity_poly.entity_id
_entity_poly.type
_entity_poly.pdbx_seq_one_letter_code
_entity_poly.pdbx_strand_id
1 'polypeptide(L)' 'MHGDRKVDMEKSVDTWTKELVKNSDGIKPETAQRLVRDIYSSAQKDLLEQVAQAEYEREE' A
#
# COMPACT_ATOMS: atom_id res chain seq x y z
N MET A 1 -23.69 -5.64 10.89
CA MET A 1 -23.21 -5.74 9.51
C MET A 1 -21.86 -5.02 9.42
N HIS A 2 -20.78 -5.72 9.74
CA HIS A 2 -19.42 -5.19 9.54
C HIS A 2 -19.06 -5.55 8.10
N GLY A 3 -19.37 -4.64 7.16
CA GLY A 3 -18.93 -4.80 5.79
C GLY A 3 -17.42 -4.72 5.78
N ASP A 4 -16.77 -5.83 5.43
CA ASP A 4 -15.36 -5.85 5.06
C ASP A 4 -15.12 -4.74 4.04
N ARG A 5 -14.60 -3.60 4.50
CA ARG A 5 -14.05 -2.59 3.62
C ARG A 5 -12.82 -3.23 3.01
N LYS A 6 -12.99 -3.91 1.88
CA LYS A 6 -11.88 -4.10 0.96
C LYS A 6 -11.27 -2.73 0.74
N VAL A 7 -10.07 -2.54 1.27
CA VAL A 7 -9.33 -1.30 1.07
C VAL A 7 -9.05 -1.24 -0.41
N ASP A 8 -9.73 -0.33 -1.08
CA ASP A 8 -9.49 -0.04 -2.49
C ASP A 8 -8.13 0.67 -2.54
N MET A 9 -7.11 -0.09 -2.93
CA MET A 9 -5.73 0.39 -2.99
C MET A 9 -5.61 1.61 -3.88
N GLU A 10 -6.35 1.68 -4.99
CA GLU A 10 -6.30 2.83 -5.91
C GLU A 10 -6.89 4.09 -5.26
N LYS A 11 -7.99 3.97 -4.50
CA LYS A 11 -8.52 5.10 -3.70
C LYS A 11 -7.56 5.54 -2.60
N SER A 12 -6.85 4.59 -2.01
CA SER A 12 -5.88 4.87 -0.95
C SER A 12 -4.64 5.57 -1.54
N VAL A 13 -4.14 5.09 -2.68
CA VAL A 13 -3.03 5.71 -3.42
C VAL A 13 -3.36 7.15 -3.78
N ASP A 14 -4.55 7.42 -4.34
CA ASP A 14 -4.97 8.78 -4.70
C ASP A 14 -5.04 9.70 -3.48
N THR A 15 -5.59 9.23 -2.37
CA THR A 15 -5.70 9.99 -1.11
C THR A 15 -4.32 10.37 -0.57
N TRP A 16 -3.42 9.39 -0.47
CA TRP A 16 -2.07 9.61 0.05
C TRP A 16 -1.20 10.42 -0.91
N THR A 17 -1.40 10.28 -2.21
CA THR A 17 -0.75 11.13 -3.22
C THR A 17 -1.11 12.60 -3.01
N LYS A 18 -2.41 12.89 -2.83
CA LYS A 18 -2.89 14.26 -2.57
C LYS A 18 -2.33 14.84 -1.29
N GLU A 19 -2.32 14.06 -0.20
CA GLU A 19 -1.73 14.51 1.06
C GLU A 19 -0.21 14.73 0.94
N LEU A 20 0.51 13.87 0.23
CA LEU A 20 1.95 14.04 0.02
C LEU A 20 2.26 15.31 -0.76
N VAL A 21 1.54 15.57 -1.86
CA VAL A 21 1.70 16.79 -2.67
C VAL A 21 1.35 18.04 -1.86
N LYS A 22 0.29 17.99 -1.04
CA LYS A 22 -0.16 19.12 -0.22
C LYS A 22 0.85 19.52 0.86
N ASN A 23 1.56 18.54 1.43
CA ASN A 23 2.46 18.75 2.56
C ASN A 23 3.94 18.81 2.16
N SER A 24 4.26 18.68 0.87
CA SER A 24 5.64 18.68 0.39
C SER A 24 5.84 19.74 -0.68
N ASP A 25 6.78 20.65 -0.47
CA ASP A 25 7.12 21.65 -1.46
C ASP A 25 7.85 21.02 -2.65
N GLY A 26 7.31 21.20 -3.85
CA GLY A 26 7.97 20.87 -5.12
C GLY A 26 7.89 19.41 -5.57
N ILE A 27 7.16 18.53 -4.87
CA ILE A 27 6.92 17.16 -5.36
C ILE A 27 5.85 17.18 -6.46
N LYS A 28 6.21 16.67 -7.65
CA LYS A 28 5.25 16.50 -8.75
C LYS A 28 4.23 15.40 -8.39
N PRO A 29 2.94 15.57 -8.74
CA PRO A 29 1.92 14.56 -8.47
C PRO A 29 2.26 13.15 -8.98
N GLU A 30 2.88 13.05 -10.15
CA GLU A 30 3.33 11.78 -10.73
C GLU A 30 4.39 11.08 -9.87
N THR A 31 5.33 11.86 -9.32
CA THR A 31 6.38 11.35 -8.42
C THR A 31 5.79 10.90 -7.09
N ALA A 32 4.86 11.69 -6.53
CA ALA A 32 4.13 11.32 -5.33
C ALA A 32 3.32 10.03 -5.52
N GLN A 33 2.63 9.90 -6.66
CA GLN A 33 1.82 8.72 -6.96
C GLN A 33 2.67 7.46 -7.12
N ARG A 34 3.82 7.56 -7.82
CA ARG A 34 4.77 6.46 -7.93
C ARG A 34 5.27 6.04 -6.55
N LEU A 35 5.72 7.00 -5.72
CA LEU A 35 6.25 6.70 -4.39
C LEU A 35 5.21 5.99 -3.51
N VAL A 36 3.97 6.48 -3.50
CA VAL A 36 2.90 5.86 -2.71
C VAL A 36 2.61 4.45 -3.20
N ARG A 37 2.56 4.21 -4.52
CA ARG A 37 2.39 2.86 -5.08
C ARG A 37 3.54 1.93 -4.68
N ASP A 38 4.78 2.39 -4.78
CA ASP A 38 5.96 1.59 -4.44
C ASP A 38 5.94 1.15 -2.97
N ILE A 39 5.54 2.05 -2.06
CA ILE A 39 5.37 1.73 -0.62
C ILE A 39 4.30 0.65 -0.43
N TYR A 40 3.13 0.80 -1.05
CA TYR A 40 2.07 -0.21 -0.94
C TYR A 40 2.48 -1.56 -1.53
N SER A 41 3.16 -1.56 -2.68
CA SER A 41 3.65 -2.79 -3.30
C SER A 41 4.71 -3.49 -2.44
N SER A 42 5.61 -2.75 -1.81
CA SER A 42 6.59 -3.32 -0.87
C SER A 42 5.89 -3.94 0.34
N ALA A 43 4.98 -3.21 0.98
CA ALA A 43 4.26 -3.72 2.15
C ALA A 43 3.40 -4.95 1.81
N GLN A 44 2.77 -4.97 0.63
CA GLN A 44 2.01 -6.13 0.16
C GLN A 44 2.92 -7.35 -0.03
N LYS A 45 4.12 -7.16 -0.60
CA LYS A 45 5.09 -8.24 -0.77
C LYS A 45 5.54 -8.81 0.58
N ASP A 46 5.88 -7.95 1.53
CA ASP A 46 6.33 -8.37 2.86
C ASP A 46 5.24 -9.16 3.59
N LEU A 47 3.97 -8.75 3.47
CA LEU A 47 2.84 -9.47 4.03
C LEU A 47 2.63 -10.83 3.36
N LEU A 48 2.75 -10.90 2.03
CA LEU A 48 2.63 -12.16 1.30
C LEU A 48 3.75 -13.14 1.69
N GLU A 49 4.97 -12.66 1.87
CA GLU A 49 6.10 -13.46 2.31
C GLU A 49 5.89 -14.01 3.73
N GLN A 50 5.38 -13.19 4.65
CA GLN A 50 5.01 -13.63 6.00
C GLN A 50 3.91 -14.70 5.99
N VAL A 51 2.89 -14.53 5.14
CA VAL A 51 1.82 -15.53 5.00
C VAL A 51 2.38 -16.84 4.45
N ALA A 52 3.19 -16.78 3.39
CA ALA A 52 3.81 -17.96 2.80
C ALA A 52 4.69 -18.72 3.81
N GLN A 53 5.47 -17.99 4.62
CA GLN A 53 6.29 -18.57 5.67
C GLN A 53 5.43 -19.23 6.77
N ALA A 54 4.36 -18.57 7.20
CA ALA A 54 3.45 -19.10 8.21
C ALA A 54 2.65 -20.32 7.72
N GLU A 55 2.38 -20.41 6.41
CA GLU A 55 1.78 -21.60 5.79
C GLU A 55 2.78 -22.76 5.74
N TYR A 56 4.02 -22.49 5.35
CA TYR A 56 5.09 -23.49 5.34
C TYR A 56 5.33 -24.10 6.74
N GLU A 57 5.42 -23.27 7.78
CA GLU A 57 5.59 -23.72 9.18
C GLU A 57 4.40 -24.51 9.74
N ARG A 58 3.22 -24.48 9.10
CA ARG A 58 2.05 -25.28 9.50
C ARG A 58 2.03 -26.66 8.84
N GLU A 59 2.69 -26.82 7.71
CA GLU A 59 2.72 -28.08 6.95
C GLU A 59 3.87 -29.00 7.37
N GLU A 60 4.89 -28.47 8.06
CA GLU A 60 5.98 -29.21 8.73
C GLU A 60 5.63 -29.58 10.18
#